data_AF-J3KXW1-F1
#
_entry.id   AF-J3KXW1-F1
#
_cell.length_a   1.000
_cell.length_b   1.000
_cell.length_c   1.000
_cell.angle_alpha   90.00
_cell.angle_beta   90.00
_cell.angle_gamma   90.00
#
_symmetry.space_group_name_H-M   'P 1'
#
loop_
_entity.id
_entity.type
_entity.pdbx_description
1 polymer ?
#
loop_
_entity_poly.entity_id
_entity_poly.type
_entity_poly.pdbx_seq_one_letter_code
_entity_poly.pdbx_strand_id
1 'polypeptide(L)'
;MFRPPGAFGAAPPPLQQPQPWQWQQPFHPPAATSFWQQDNVQEHMGRLQETIDLASAVINELEEIALARNSSDATAQEHDLSSAKSSSEHDGFSAEKPRCFVELARAMEISQDTHESLATDAANYLCSQLQNLLAPIYPAVNQGGPWEEMSAMIRLSQKLQKSKRNKRWRRKKRKHVAELYQKEHADYDRIDQEADEWRARQIAKDIAQRKTIKFIDTVKSGGKHEANCQEKSK
;
A
#
# COMPACT_ATOMS: atom_id res chain seq x y z
N MET A 1 26.99 59.54 -62.02
CA MET A 1 27.27 58.09 -61.90
C MET A 1 26.28 57.51 -60.91
N PHE A 2 25.45 56.57 -61.38
CA PHE A 2 24.44 55.87 -60.59
C PHE A 2 25.12 54.89 -59.62
N ARG A 3 24.70 54.89 -58.34
CA ARG A 3 25.11 53.90 -57.33
C ARG A 3 23.97 52.89 -57.17
N PRO A 4 24.24 51.57 -57.21
CA PRO A 4 23.19 50.55 -57.24
C PRO A 4 22.45 50.42 -55.89
N PRO A 5 21.16 50.02 -55.90
CA PRO A 5 20.39 49.75 -54.70
C PRO A 5 20.75 48.35 -54.17
N GLY A 6 21.63 48.31 -53.19
CA GLY A 6 22.04 47.05 -52.55
C GLY A 6 22.93 47.21 -51.32
N ALA A 7 23.07 48.43 -50.79
CA ALA A 7 23.82 48.68 -49.57
C ALA A 7 22.89 48.64 -48.35
N PHE A 8 22.38 47.45 -48.03
CA PHE A 8 21.86 47.16 -46.70
C PHE A 8 22.64 45.96 -46.17
N GLY A 9 23.61 46.24 -45.30
CA GLY A 9 24.18 45.21 -44.44
C GLY A 9 23.07 44.53 -43.66
N ALA A 10 23.21 43.22 -43.47
CA ALA A 10 22.31 42.42 -42.66
C ALA A 10 22.10 43.09 -41.28
N ALA A 11 20.85 43.30 -40.90
CA ALA A 11 20.50 43.76 -39.57
C ALA A 11 21.05 42.75 -38.54
N PRO A 12 21.64 43.20 -37.42
CA PRO A 12 22.03 42.30 -36.35
C PRO A 12 20.77 41.56 -35.84
N PRO A 13 20.88 40.27 -35.45
CA PRO A 13 19.75 39.56 -34.86
C PRO A 13 19.27 40.33 -33.62
N PRO A 14 17.96 40.39 -33.35
CA PRO A 14 17.47 41.06 -32.17
C PRO A 14 18.07 40.40 -30.94
N LEU A 15 18.79 41.18 -30.14
CA LEU A 15 19.18 40.78 -28.79
C LEU A 15 17.90 40.49 -28.03
N GLN A 16 17.67 39.22 -27.70
CA GLN A 16 16.58 38.80 -26.84
C GLN A 16 16.81 39.44 -25.47
N GLN A 17 16.06 40.51 -25.17
CA GLN A 17 15.91 40.98 -23.81
C GLN A 17 15.21 39.88 -23.00
N PRO A 18 15.79 39.40 -21.88
CA PRO A 18 15.07 38.49 -20.99
C PRO A 18 13.85 39.24 -20.41
N GLN A 19 12.68 38.66 -20.62
CA GLN A 19 11.42 39.20 -20.13
C GLN A 19 11.39 39.18 -18.58
N PRO A 20 10.95 40.25 -17.90
CA PRO A 20 11.08 40.39 -16.45
C PRO A 20 10.27 39.38 -15.61
N TRP A 21 9.37 38.62 -16.23
CA TRP A 21 8.58 37.58 -15.56
C TRP A 21 9.22 36.17 -15.59
N GLN A 22 10.39 36.00 -16.19
CA GLN A 22 11.09 34.71 -16.24
C GLN A 22 11.81 34.34 -14.93
N TRP A 23 11.77 35.18 -13.90
CA TRP A 23 12.51 35.00 -12.63
C TRP A 23 11.76 34.31 -11.49
N GLN A 24 10.69 33.56 -11.77
CA GLN A 24 10.15 32.64 -10.76
C GLN A 24 9.86 31.28 -11.38
N GLN A 25 10.93 30.60 -11.80
CA GLN A 25 10.89 29.14 -11.66
C GLN A 25 10.75 28.88 -10.15
N PRO A 26 9.77 28.05 -9.71
CA PRO A 26 9.77 27.55 -8.35
C PRO A 26 11.15 27.00 -8.09
N PHE A 27 11.79 27.42 -6.99
CA PHE A 27 13.03 26.82 -6.52
C PHE A 27 12.84 25.30 -6.60
N HIS A 28 13.49 24.66 -7.57
CA HIS A 28 13.67 23.23 -7.54
C HIS A 28 14.81 23.03 -6.55
N PRO A 29 14.55 22.55 -5.32
CA PRO A 29 15.64 22.17 -4.44
C PRO A 29 16.53 21.15 -5.18
N PRO A 30 17.84 21.12 -4.87
CA PRO A 30 18.75 20.13 -5.45
C PRO A 30 18.13 18.74 -5.37
N ALA A 31 18.34 17.90 -6.39
CA ALA A 31 17.75 16.57 -6.55
C ALA A 31 18.07 15.55 -5.42
N ALA A 32 18.61 16.00 -4.29
CA ALA A 32 18.74 15.25 -3.07
C ALA A 32 17.42 15.36 -2.28
N THR A 33 16.69 14.24 -2.25
CA THR A 33 15.55 13.96 -1.37
C THR A 33 14.33 14.86 -1.52
N SER A 34 13.47 14.55 -2.49
CA SER A 34 12.10 15.10 -2.53
C SER A 34 11.33 14.70 -1.26
N PHE A 35 10.60 15.64 -0.64
CA PHE A 35 9.72 15.36 0.51
C PHE A 35 8.81 14.16 0.26
N TRP A 36 8.32 14.00 -0.97
CA TRP A 36 7.40 12.94 -1.37
C TRP A 36 8.06 11.57 -1.62
N GLN A 37 9.35 11.41 -1.33
CA GLN A 37 9.97 10.09 -1.30
C GLN A 37 9.44 9.30 -0.10
N GLN A 38 9.24 7.99 -0.30
CA GLN A 38 8.60 7.12 0.69
C GLN A 38 9.27 7.21 2.07
N ASP A 39 10.60 7.13 2.11
CA ASP A 39 11.36 7.13 3.37
C ASP A 39 11.20 8.46 4.12
N ASN A 40 11.25 9.59 3.40
CA ASN A 40 11.10 10.93 3.96
C ASN A 40 9.68 11.16 4.50
N VAL A 41 8.65 10.72 3.77
CA VAL A 41 7.25 10.82 4.24
C VAL A 41 7.04 9.96 5.50
N GLN A 42 7.61 8.76 5.54
CA GLN A 42 7.51 7.87 6.70
C GLN A 42 8.20 8.46 7.93
N GLU A 43 9.43 8.95 7.79
CA GLU A 43 10.17 9.61 8.86
C GLU A 43 9.43 10.86 9.37
N HIS A 44 8.94 11.69 8.45
CA HIS A 44 8.20 12.91 8.78
C HIS A 44 6.88 12.61 9.51
N MET A 45 6.14 11.59 9.08
CA MET A 45 4.92 11.14 9.77
C MET A 45 5.23 10.54 11.15
N GLY A 46 6.35 9.82 11.29
CA GLY A 46 6.84 9.32 12.57
C GLY A 46 7.10 10.47 13.56
N ARG A 47 7.85 11.50 13.14
CA ARG A 47 8.10 12.70 13.94
C ARG A 47 6.82 13.44 14.33
N LEU A 48 5.86 13.52 13.41
CA LEU A 48 4.56 14.14 13.70
C LEU A 48 3.83 13.38 14.80
N GLN A 49 3.80 12.04 14.73
CA GLN A 49 3.18 11.21 15.76
C GLN A 49 3.87 11.37 17.12
N GLU A 50 5.21 11.30 17.15
CA GLU A 50 6.00 11.51 18.39
C GLU A 50 5.73 12.89 19.01
N THR A 51 5.61 13.93 18.18
CA THR A 51 5.32 15.29 18.64
C THR A 51 3.90 15.40 19.20
N ILE A 52 2.93 14.70 18.61
CA ILE A 52 1.55 14.62 19.14
C ILE A 52 1.53 13.91 20.49
N ASP A 53 2.23 12.78 20.61
CA ASP A 53 2.28 12.02 21.87
C ASP A 53 2.93 12.85 22.98
N LEU A 54 3.99 13.60 22.66
CA LEU A 54 4.64 14.53 23.58
C LEU A 54 3.71 15.69 23.96
N ALA A 55 2.97 16.26 23.00
CA ALA A 55 1.99 17.31 23.28
C ALA A 55 0.86 16.80 24.18
N SER A 56 0.38 15.58 23.99
CA SER A 56 -0.59 14.95 24.89
C SER A 56 -0.05 14.77 26.31
N ALA A 57 1.23 14.41 26.46
CA ALA A 57 1.86 14.33 27.78
C ALA A 57 1.95 15.70 28.47
N VAL A 58 2.32 16.75 27.73
CA VAL A 58 2.39 18.13 28.25
C VAL A 58 0.99 18.67 28.60
N ILE A 59 -0.04 18.31 27.83
CA ILE A 59 -1.44 18.64 28.18
C ILE A 59 -1.82 18.02 29.53
N ASN A 60 -1.54 16.73 29.73
CA ASN A 60 -1.82 16.04 30.99
C ASN A 60 -1.03 16.66 32.17
N GLU A 61 0.24 17.04 31.94
CA GLU A 61 1.08 17.72 32.93
C GLU A 61 0.52 19.10 33.31
N LEU A 62 0.08 19.90 32.33
CA LEU A 62 -0.56 21.20 32.57
C LEU A 62 -1.89 21.08 33.32
N GLU A 63 -2.68 20.04 33.01
CA GLU A 63 -3.93 19.73 33.73
C GLU A 63 -3.64 19.37 35.20
N GLU A 64 -2.59 18.60 35.48
CA GLU A 64 -2.15 18.27 36.84
C GLU A 64 -1.67 19.51 37.61
N ILE A 65 -0.88 20.38 36.97
CA ILE A 65 -0.43 21.64 37.56
C ILE A 65 -1.62 22.53 37.93
N ALA A 66 -2.62 22.63 37.04
CA ALA A 66 -3.84 23.39 37.29
C ALA A 66 -4.65 22.82 38.47
N LEU A 67 -4.77 21.50 38.57
CA LEU A 67 -5.44 20.82 39.69
C LEU A 67 -4.70 21.04 41.03
N ALA A 68 -3.37 20.92 41.03
CA ALA A 68 -2.53 21.14 42.20
C ALA A 68 -2.65 22.58 42.72
N ARG A 69 -2.72 23.57 41.83
CA ARG A 69 -2.95 24.98 42.20
C ARG A 69 -4.32 25.20 42.85
N ASN A 70 -5.39 24.65 42.26
CA ASN A 70 -6.75 24.79 42.80
C ASN A 70 -6.92 24.13 44.18
N SER A 71 -6.23 23.02 44.44
CA SER A 71 -6.24 22.38 45.77
C SER A 71 -5.48 23.17 46.84
N SER A 72 -4.36 23.82 46.48
CA SER A 72 -3.61 24.70 47.37
C SER A 72 -4.42 25.93 47.79
N ASP A 73 -5.11 26.58 46.84
CA ASP A 73 -5.93 27.76 47.09
C ASP A 73 -7.16 27.45 47.96
N ALA A 74 -7.75 26.25 47.84
CA ALA A 74 -8.84 25.80 48.71
C ALA A 74 -8.38 25.61 50.17
N THR A 75 -7.15 25.13 50.39
CA THR A 75 -6.59 24.98 51.75
C THR A 75 -6.15 26.30 52.39
N ALA A 76 -5.94 27.34 51.60
CA ALA A 76 -5.62 28.68 52.10
C ALA A 76 -6.87 29.46 52.56
N GLN A 77 -8.09 28.99 52.21
CA GLN A 77 -9.35 29.67 52.53
C GLN A 77 -10.11 29.09 53.75
N GLU A 78 -9.70 27.94 54.30
CA GLU A 78 -10.27 27.39 55.53
C GLU A 78 -9.20 27.18 56.60
N HIS A 79 -8.90 28.26 57.32
CA HIS A 79 -8.39 28.15 58.68
C HIS A 79 -9.34 28.85 59.64
N ASP A 80 -10.59 28.36 59.69
CA ASP A 80 -11.37 28.43 60.92
C ASP A 80 -12.45 27.34 60.96
N LEU A 81 -12.39 26.54 62.04
CA LEU A 81 -13.42 25.64 62.61
C LEU A 81 -13.43 24.13 62.23
N SER A 82 -12.74 23.38 63.09
CA SER A 82 -13.15 22.13 63.76
C SER A 82 -13.29 20.78 62.98
N SER A 83 -12.37 19.88 63.33
CA SER A 83 -12.55 18.47 63.74
C SER A 83 -13.88 17.75 63.42
N ALA A 84 -13.87 16.79 62.47
CA ALA A 84 -14.34 15.41 62.67
C ALA A 84 -14.13 14.52 61.42
N LYS A 85 -13.22 13.53 61.55
CA LYS A 85 -13.28 12.14 61.07
C LYS A 85 -14.31 11.78 59.96
N SER A 86 -13.84 11.30 58.80
CA SER A 86 -13.84 9.86 58.42
C SER A 86 -13.65 9.67 56.91
N SER A 87 -12.86 8.64 56.62
CA SER A 87 -12.62 7.97 55.34
C SER A 87 -13.84 7.76 54.44
N SER A 88 -13.62 7.87 53.12
CA SER A 88 -14.28 6.99 52.16
C SER A 88 -13.27 6.59 51.10
N GLU A 89 -12.88 5.32 51.15
CA GLU A 89 -12.19 4.60 50.10
C GLU A 89 -13.00 4.70 48.81
N HIS A 90 -12.32 4.96 47.68
CA HIS A 90 -12.81 4.59 46.37
C HIS A 90 -11.64 3.99 45.60
N ASP A 91 -11.36 2.73 45.90
CA ASP A 91 -10.52 1.88 45.07
C ASP A 91 -11.35 1.43 43.86
N GLY A 92 -10.97 1.92 42.68
CA GLY A 92 -11.65 1.68 41.42
C GLY A 92 -10.63 1.76 40.30
N PHE A 93 -9.85 0.70 40.18
CA PHE A 93 -8.85 0.44 39.14
C PHE A 93 -9.27 0.98 37.76
N SER A 94 -8.69 2.11 37.36
CA SER A 94 -8.56 2.51 35.97
C SER A 94 -7.08 2.41 35.60
N ALA A 95 -6.81 1.51 34.67
CA ALA A 95 -5.49 1.18 34.20
C ALA A 95 -4.87 2.32 33.38
N GLU A 96 -4.18 3.24 34.04
CA GLU A 96 -2.91 3.84 33.59
C GLU A 96 -2.33 4.60 34.79
N LYS A 97 -1.10 4.29 35.16
CA LYS A 97 -0.41 4.87 36.32
C LYS A 97 -0.48 6.41 36.27
N PRO A 98 -0.90 7.12 37.35
CA PRO A 98 -0.89 8.57 37.35
C PRO A 98 0.56 9.01 37.17
N ARG A 99 0.86 9.63 36.03
CA ARG A 99 2.12 10.34 35.87
C ARG A 99 1.98 11.54 36.81
N CYS A 100 2.58 11.46 37.98
CA CYS A 100 2.54 12.55 38.95
C CYS A 100 3.68 13.51 38.64
N PHE A 101 3.49 14.32 37.59
CA PHE A 101 4.49 15.25 37.10
C PHE A 101 4.83 16.30 38.18
N VAL A 102 3.85 16.68 39.00
CA VAL A 102 4.03 17.64 40.09
C VAL A 102 4.87 17.04 41.23
N GLU A 103 4.66 15.77 41.58
CA GLU A 103 5.49 15.07 42.57
C GLU A 103 6.93 14.87 42.07
N LEU A 104 7.09 14.55 40.78
CA LEU A 104 8.41 14.42 40.15
C LEU A 104 9.16 15.76 40.14
N ALA A 105 8.49 16.85 39.75
CA ALA A 105 9.08 18.19 39.77
C ALA A 105 9.51 18.59 41.19
N ARG A 106 8.69 18.28 42.21
CA ARG A 106 9.03 18.50 43.62
C ARG A 106 10.23 17.66 44.06
N ALA A 107 10.32 16.40 43.63
CA ALA A 107 11.45 15.52 43.91
C ALA A 107 12.76 16.02 43.25
N MET A 108 12.64 16.77 42.15
CA MET A 108 13.76 17.44 41.48
C MET A 108 14.03 18.86 42.02
N GLU A 109 13.40 19.27 43.12
CA GLU A 109 13.51 20.60 43.73
C GLU A 109 13.12 21.76 42.80
N ILE A 110 12.25 21.49 41.81
CA ILE A 110 11.71 22.50 40.91
C ILE A 110 10.54 23.20 41.60
N SER A 111 10.57 24.53 41.68
CA SER A 111 9.44 25.30 42.24
C SER A 111 8.21 25.19 41.34
N GLN A 112 7.02 25.27 41.94
CA GLN A 112 5.75 25.17 41.21
C GLN A 112 5.64 26.22 40.09
N ASP A 113 6.02 27.47 40.35
CA ASP A 113 6.01 28.53 39.34
C ASP A 113 6.98 28.25 38.18
N THR A 114 8.14 27.65 38.47
CA THR A 114 9.13 27.26 37.45
C THR A 114 8.63 26.08 36.63
N HIS A 115 7.95 25.12 37.28
CA HIS A 115 7.34 23.97 36.62
C HIS A 115 6.22 24.41 35.66
N GLU A 116 5.35 25.32 36.11
CA GLU A 116 4.29 25.93 35.30
C GLU A 116 4.85 26.69 34.09
N SER A 117 5.92 27.48 34.29
CA SER A 117 6.55 28.21 33.18
C SER A 117 7.19 27.26 32.16
N LEU A 118 7.93 26.24 32.61
CA LEU A 118 8.57 25.26 31.72
C LEU A 118 7.53 24.47 30.92
N ALA A 119 6.45 24.01 31.55
CA ALA A 119 5.40 23.27 30.88
C ALA A 119 4.68 24.13 29.83
N THR A 120 4.45 25.42 30.15
CA THR A 120 3.85 26.39 29.22
C THR A 120 4.77 26.69 28.03
N ASP A 121 6.06 26.87 28.27
CA ASP A 121 7.05 27.09 27.21
C ASP A 121 7.20 25.85 26.31
N ALA A 122 7.21 24.65 26.90
CA ALA A 122 7.20 23.39 26.17
C ALA A 122 5.95 23.27 25.27
N ALA A 123 4.77 23.64 25.78
CA ALA A 123 3.54 23.64 25.00
C ALA A 123 3.62 24.62 23.80
N ASN A 124 4.15 25.82 24.01
CA ASN A 124 4.34 26.81 22.93
C ASN A 124 5.33 26.33 21.87
N TYR A 125 6.43 25.70 22.29
CA TYR A 125 7.39 25.08 21.38
C TYR A 125 6.75 23.97 20.55
N LEU A 126 6.01 23.06 21.19
CA LEU A 126 5.32 21.95 20.50
C LEU A 126 4.25 22.46 19.53
N CYS A 127 3.51 23.51 19.87
CA CYS A 127 2.56 24.15 18.96
C CYS A 127 3.27 24.64 17.69
N SER A 128 4.39 25.33 17.83
CA SER A 128 5.19 25.83 16.70
C SER A 128 5.77 24.67 15.89
N GLN A 129 6.21 23.61 16.56
CA GLN A 129 6.75 22.42 15.91
C GLN A 129 5.69 21.66 15.12
N LEU A 130 4.48 21.50 15.66
CA LEU A 130 3.36 20.89 14.96
C LEU A 130 2.97 21.70 13.72
N GLN A 131 2.98 23.03 13.78
CA GLN A 131 2.75 23.88 12.61
C GLN A 131 3.81 23.64 11.52
N ASN A 132 5.08 23.57 11.90
CA ASN A 132 6.18 23.30 10.97
C ASN A 132 6.09 21.90 10.34
N LEU A 133 5.73 20.89 11.13
CA LEU A 133 5.54 19.52 10.64
C LEU A 133 4.28 19.38 9.76
N LEU A 134 3.25 20.16 10.01
CA LEU A 134 2.05 20.15 9.17
C LEU A 134 2.25 20.93 7.87
N ALA A 135 3.10 21.95 7.82
CA ALA A 135 3.27 22.84 6.67
C ALA A 135 3.50 22.13 5.32
N PRO A 136 4.34 21.09 5.19
CA PRO A 136 4.54 20.37 3.92
C PRO A 136 3.33 19.56 3.46
N ILE A 137 2.47 19.15 4.39
CA ILE A 137 1.31 18.29 4.15
C ILE A 137 0.03 19.11 4.03
N TYR A 138 0.02 20.32 4.60
CA TYR A 138 -1.13 21.21 4.68
C TYR A 138 -1.82 21.47 3.33
N PRO A 139 -1.11 21.72 2.21
CA PRO A 139 -1.76 21.90 0.90
C PRO A 139 -2.53 20.67 0.43
N ALA A 140 -2.08 19.47 0.80
CA ALA A 140 -2.74 18.22 0.42
C ALA A 140 -3.97 17.90 1.29
N VAL A 141 -4.04 18.41 2.52
CA VAL A 141 -5.06 18.07 3.52
C VAL A 141 -6.10 19.18 3.70
N ASN A 142 -5.73 20.43 3.45
CA ASN A 142 -6.65 21.54 3.65
C ASN A 142 -7.73 21.59 2.57
N GLN A 143 -8.99 21.39 2.98
CA GLN A 143 -10.18 21.51 2.12
C GLN A 143 -10.50 22.98 1.71
N GLY A 144 -9.61 23.93 2.02
CA GLY A 144 -9.69 25.32 1.55
C GLY A 144 -8.63 25.70 0.51
N GLY A 145 -7.87 24.74 -0.02
CA GLY A 145 -6.84 25.00 -1.04
C GLY A 145 -7.41 25.48 -2.38
N PRO A 146 -6.58 26.09 -3.25
CA PRO A 146 -6.99 26.49 -4.60
C PRO A 146 -7.67 25.33 -5.34
N TRP A 147 -8.82 25.59 -5.96
CA TRP A 147 -9.70 24.56 -6.54
C TRP A 147 -8.98 23.64 -7.56
N GLU A 148 -7.88 24.11 -8.17
CA GLU A 148 -7.00 23.34 -9.04
C GLU A 148 -6.41 22.12 -8.33
N GLU A 149 -5.91 22.27 -7.11
CA GLU A 149 -5.28 21.20 -6.33
C GLU A 149 -6.31 20.13 -5.93
N MET A 150 -7.50 20.56 -5.53
CA MET A 150 -8.61 19.65 -5.26
C MET A 150 -9.01 18.85 -6.50
N SER A 151 -9.13 19.52 -7.65
CA SER A 151 -9.49 18.87 -8.91
C SER A 151 -8.42 17.84 -9.33
N ALA A 152 -7.15 18.15 -9.09
CA ALA A 152 -6.03 17.25 -9.35
C ALA A 152 -6.08 16.01 -8.44
N MET A 153 -6.36 16.20 -7.14
CA MET A 153 -6.51 15.12 -6.17
C MET A 153 -7.70 14.20 -6.51
N ILE A 154 -8.85 14.77 -6.86
CA ILE A 154 -10.03 14.01 -7.31
C ILE A 154 -9.71 13.21 -8.58
N ARG A 155 -9.03 13.82 -9.56
CA ARG A 155 -8.60 13.11 -10.78
C ARG A 155 -7.61 11.98 -10.47
N LEU A 156 -6.69 12.19 -9.54
CA LEU A 156 -5.72 11.17 -9.12
C LEU A 156 -6.42 9.99 -8.45
N SER A 157 -7.33 10.25 -7.51
CA SER A 157 -8.08 9.20 -6.81
C SER A 157 -8.95 8.40 -7.79
N GLN A 158 -9.61 9.05 -8.74
CA GLN A 158 -10.36 8.40 -9.82
C GLN A 158 -9.46 7.54 -10.71
N LYS A 159 -8.28 8.04 -11.11
CA LYS A 159 -7.30 7.26 -11.89
C LYS A 159 -6.83 6.03 -11.12
N LEU A 160 -6.59 6.15 -9.82
CA LEU A 160 -6.20 5.03 -8.96
C LEU A 160 -7.31 3.96 -8.88
N GLN A 161 -8.56 4.37 -8.65
CA GLN A 161 -9.71 3.47 -8.63
C GLN A 161 -9.91 2.78 -9.99
N LYS A 162 -9.80 3.54 -11.10
CA LYS A 162 -9.86 3.00 -12.46
C LYS A 162 -8.74 1.98 -12.72
N SER A 163 -7.52 2.27 -12.26
CA SER A 163 -6.38 1.36 -12.37
C SER A 163 -6.63 0.04 -11.64
N LYS A 164 -7.10 0.09 -10.38
CA LYS A 164 -7.48 -1.10 -9.60
C LYS A 164 -8.55 -1.94 -10.30
N ARG A 165 -9.61 -1.29 -10.80
CA ARG A 165 -10.68 -1.96 -11.56
C ARG A 165 -10.15 -2.60 -12.85
N ASN A 166 -9.34 -1.88 -13.61
CA ASN A 166 -8.75 -2.36 -14.86
C ASN A 166 -7.82 -3.56 -14.64
N LYS A 167 -7.00 -3.54 -13.58
CA LYS A 167 -6.15 -4.68 -13.20
C LYS A 167 -6.98 -5.95 -12.93
N ARG A 168 -8.06 -5.82 -12.15
CA ARG A 168 -8.99 -6.93 -11.88
C ARG A 168 -9.67 -7.44 -13.15
N TRP A 169 -10.16 -6.52 -13.99
CA TRP A 169 -10.81 -6.87 -15.26
C TRP A 169 -9.86 -7.61 -16.21
N ARG A 170 -8.63 -7.11 -16.41
CA ARG A 170 -7.62 -7.77 -17.26
C ARG A 170 -7.23 -9.15 -16.73
N ARG A 171 -7.19 -9.35 -15.41
CA ARG A 171 -6.94 -10.67 -14.81
C ARG A 171 -8.09 -11.63 -15.12
N LYS A 172 -9.34 -11.19 -14.94
CA LYS A 172 -10.53 -12.01 -15.25
C LYS A 172 -10.59 -12.38 -16.73
N LYS A 173 -10.32 -11.41 -17.62
CA LYS A 173 -10.29 -11.63 -19.07
C LYS A 173 -9.21 -12.65 -19.47
N ARG A 174 -7.97 -12.49 -18.97
CA ARG A 174 -6.89 -13.45 -19.25
C ARG A 174 -7.20 -14.86 -18.75
N LYS A 175 -7.81 -14.98 -17.57
CA LYS A 175 -8.24 -16.27 -17.03
C LYS A 175 -9.27 -16.94 -17.94
N HIS A 176 -10.30 -16.20 -18.34
CA HIS A 176 -11.34 -16.73 -19.21
C HIS A 176 -10.80 -17.17 -20.58
N VAL A 177 -9.86 -16.42 -21.15
CA VAL A 177 -9.18 -16.81 -22.39
C VAL A 177 -8.37 -18.10 -22.19
N ALA A 178 -7.63 -18.22 -21.09
CA ALA A 178 -6.89 -19.45 -20.79
C ALA A 178 -7.82 -20.66 -20.57
N GLU A 179 -8.97 -20.48 -19.92
CA GLU A 179 -9.99 -21.52 -19.75
C GLU A 179 -10.56 -21.99 -21.10
N LEU A 180 -10.80 -21.07 -22.05
CA LEU A 180 -11.24 -21.41 -23.39
C LEU A 180 -10.19 -22.25 -24.14
N TYR A 181 -8.93 -21.84 -24.11
CA TYR A 181 -7.85 -22.60 -24.75
C TYR A 181 -7.65 -23.97 -24.10
N GLN A 182 -7.73 -24.08 -22.78
CA GLN A 182 -7.65 -25.39 -22.11
C GLN A 182 -8.77 -26.33 -22.52
N LYS A 183 -10.00 -25.82 -22.65
CA LYS A 183 -11.13 -26.61 -23.12
C LYS A 183 -10.92 -27.08 -24.55
N GLU A 184 -10.49 -26.19 -25.44
CA GLU A 184 -10.17 -26.53 -26.82
C GLU A 184 -9.10 -27.61 -26.92
N HIS A 185 -8.00 -27.47 -26.16
CA HIS A 185 -6.96 -28.51 -26.10
C HIS A 185 -7.50 -29.85 -25.61
N ALA A 186 -8.30 -29.86 -24.53
CA ALA A 186 -8.90 -31.09 -24.02
C ALA A 186 -9.86 -31.76 -25.02
N ASP A 187 -10.59 -30.96 -25.81
CA ASP A 187 -11.46 -31.48 -26.87
C ASP A 187 -10.65 -32.14 -27.99
N TYR A 188 -9.51 -31.56 -28.40
CA TYR A 188 -8.59 -32.19 -29.36
C TYR A 188 -7.96 -33.46 -28.81
N ASP A 189 -7.43 -33.43 -27.57
CA ASP A 189 -6.82 -34.60 -26.93
C ASP A 189 -7.82 -35.77 -26.84
N ARG A 190 -9.10 -35.47 -26.59
CA ARG A 190 -10.16 -36.50 -26.56
C ARG A 190 -10.37 -37.13 -27.93
N ILE A 191 -10.38 -36.33 -29.00
CA ILE A 191 -10.56 -36.84 -30.37
C ILE A 191 -9.36 -37.71 -30.78
N ASP A 192 -8.15 -37.29 -30.42
CA ASP A 192 -6.93 -38.07 -30.69
C ASP A 192 -6.95 -39.41 -29.95
N GLN A 193 -7.35 -39.43 -28.67
CA GLN A 193 -7.53 -40.66 -27.90
C GLN A 193 -8.57 -41.59 -28.53
N GLU A 194 -9.72 -41.05 -28.96
CA GLU A 194 -10.76 -41.84 -29.61
C GLU A 194 -10.27 -42.46 -30.93
N ALA A 195 -9.48 -41.71 -31.70
CA ALA A 195 -8.86 -42.20 -32.93
C ALA A 195 -7.83 -43.30 -32.65
N ASP A 196 -7.01 -43.14 -31.62
CA ASP A 196 -6.05 -44.16 -31.16
C ASP A 196 -6.76 -45.43 -30.70
N GLU A 197 -7.81 -45.29 -29.91
CA GLU A 197 -8.63 -46.41 -29.48
C GLU A 197 -9.29 -47.11 -30.67
N TRP A 198 -9.82 -46.35 -31.63
CA TRP A 198 -10.40 -46.92 -32.83
C TRP A 198 -9.37 -47.72 -33.63
N ARG A 199 -8.15 -47.17 -33.81
CA ARG A 199 -7.04 -47.87 -34.46
C ARG A 199 -6.66 -49.13 -33.70
N ALA A 200 -6.52 -49.07 -32.38
CA ALA A 200 -6.22 -50.23 -31.54
C ALA A 200 -7.27 -51.33 -31.68
N ARG A 201 -8.57 -50.97 -31.73
CA ARG A 201 -9.67 -51.91 -31.96
C ARG A 201 -9.57 -52.58 -33.33
N GLN A 202 -9.23 -51.84 -34.39
CA GLN A 202 -9.05 -52.42 -35.72
C GLN A 202 -7.85 -53.38 -35.78
N ILE A 203 -6.71 -53.00 -35.18
CA ILE A 203 -5.53 -53.84 -35.10
C ILE A 203 -5.85 -55.14 -34.33
N ALA A 204 -6.53 -55.04 -33.19
CA ALA A 204 -6.95 -56.20 -32.42
C ALA A 204 -7.88 -57.15 -33.22
N LYS A 205 -8.84 -56.58 -33.96
CA LYS A 205 -9.75 -57.33 -34.82
C LYS A 205 -9.01 -58.08 -35.92
N ASP A 206 -8.08 -57.41 -36.61
CA ASP A 206 -7.28 -58.03 -37.68
C ASP A 206 -6.33 -59.11 -37.13
N ILE A 207 -5.70 -58.88 -35.97
CA ILE A 207 -4.87 -59.90 -35.29
C ILE A 207 -5.73 -61.13 -34.94
N ALA A 208 -6.94 -60.94 -34.43
CA ALA A 208 -7.86 -62.04 -34.12
C ALA A 208 -8.25 -62.82 -35.38
N GLN A 209 -8.60 -62.14 -36.48
CA GLN A 209 -8.91 -62.77 -37.76
C GLN A 209 -7.72 -63.57 -38.31
N ARG A 210 -6.52 -62.99 -38.30
CA ARG A 210 -5.30 -63.69 -38.73
C ARG A 210 -5.00 -64.93 -37.88
N LYS A 211 -5.22 -64.87 -36.56
CA LYS A 211 -5.08 -66.04 -35.68
C LYS A 211 -6.09 -67.13 -36.01
N THR A 212 -7.35 -66.77 -36.26
CA THR A 212 -8.40 -67.71 -36.65
C THR A 212 -8.09 -68.39 -37.98
N ILE A 213 -7.67 -67.63 -39.00
CA ILE A 213 -7.28 -68.18 -40.31
C ILE A 213 -6.12 -69.17 -40.15
N LYS A 214 -5.06 -68.76 -39.44
CA LYS A 214 -3.92 -69.65 -39.15
C LYS A 214 -4.35 -70.93 -38.44
N PHE A 215 -5.24 -70.84 -37.45
CA PHE A 215 -5.78 -72.01 -36.76
C PHE A 215 -6.53 -72.95 -37.72
N ILE A 216 -7.44 -72.41 -38.53
CA ILE A 216 -8.18 -73.17 -39.53
C ILE A 216 -7.23 -73.89 -40.49
N ASP A 217 -6.17 -73.22 -40.95
CA ASP A 217 -5.18 -73.81 -41.85
C ASP A 217 -4.38 -74.93 -41.18
N THR A 218 -3.99 -74.77 -39.90
CA THR A 218 -3.31 -75.83 -39.15
C THR A 218 -4.18 -77.06 -38.96
N VAL A 219 -5.47 -76.90 -38.61
CA VAL A 219 -6.42 -78.02 -38.46
C VAL A 219 -6.63 -78.75 -39.79
N LYS A 220 -6.83 -78.00 -40.88
CA LYS A 220 -6.97 -78.58 -42.23
C LYS A 220 -5.72 -79.36 -42.67
N SER A 221 -4.53 -78.86 -42.35
CA SER A 221 -3.26 -79.50 -42.70
C SER A 221 -2.98 -80.74 -41.84
N GLY A 222 -3.31 -80.69 -40.54
CA GLY A 222 -3.23 -81.83 -39.63
C GLY A 222 -4.16 -82.97 -40.04
N GLY A 223 -5.41 -82.69 -40.38
CA GLY A 223 -6.36 -83.71 -40.85
C GLY A 223 -5.92 -84.40 -42.16
N LYS A 224 -5.24 -83.67 -43.06
CA LYS A 224 -4.64 -84.27 -44.27
C LYS A 224 -3.44 -85.16 -43.95
N HIS A 225 -2.62 -84.78 -42.97
CA HIS A 225 -1.48 -85.58 -42.54
C HIS A 225 -1.91 -86.88 -41.85
N GLU A 226 -2.95 -86.84 -41.00
CA GLU A 226 -3.48 -88.04 -40.36
C GLU A 226 -4.17 -88.99 -41.34
N ALA A 227 -4.94 -88.49 -42.30
CA ALA A 227 -5.54 -89.31 -43.35
C ALA A 227 -4.47 -90.03 -44.21
N ASN A 228 -3.38 -89.34 -44.56
CA ASN A 228 -2.26 -89.91 -45.32
C ASN A 228 -1.44 -90.93 -44.49
N CYS A 229 -1.30 -90.72 -43.18
CA CYS A 229 -0.65 -91.67 -42.29
C CYS A 229 -1.49 -92.95 -42.07
N GLN A 230 -2.82 -92.86 -42.02
CA GLN A 230 -3.69 -94.04 -41.94
C GLN A 230 -3.75 -94.83 -43.26
N GLU A 231 -3.62 -94.17 -44.40
CA GLU A 231 -3.62 -94.82 -45.72
C GLU A 231 -2.32 -95.60 -46.01
N LYS A 232 -1.18 -95.19 -45.42
CA LYS A 232 0.11 -95.90 -45.54
C LYS A 232 0.32 -97.04 -44.53
N SER A 233 -0.64 -97.25 -43.62
CA SER A 233 -0.56 -98.27 -42.56
C SER A 233 -1.50 -99.47 -42.78
N LYS A 234 -2.10 -99.58 -43.98
CA LYS A 234 -2.84 -100.74 -44.49
C LYS A 234 -2.06 -101.39 -45.62
#